data_AF-A0A8B8CQM6-F1
#
_entry.id   AF-A0A8B8CQM6-F1
#
_cell.length_a   1.000
_cell.length_b   1.000
_cell.length_c   1.000
_cell.angle_alpha   90.00
_cell.angle_beta   90.00
_cell.angle_gamma   90.00
#
_symmetry.space_group_name_H-M   'P 1'
#
loop_
_entity.id
_entity.type
_entity.pdbx_description
1 polymer ?
#
loop_
_entity_poly.entity_id
_entity_poly.type
_entity_poly.pdbx_seq_one_letter_code
_entity_poly.pdbx_strand_id
1 'polypeptide(L)'
;MKTMWTRTGLFLRGTLINNNNKRRCLNLTHFELDKMSKRKNATIENPNKEFCDFLMELANYEKNVNRQMHKYNAYRKAVGVLAKHPTRIKSGAEAKKLDGIGEKIAKKIDEFIDTGSLKKLEKIRADDTSVAINELTKVTGIGPAAAQKLVHEGITTIEELRKHPDKLNHHQQIGLKHFEDFEKRIPRAEVEQIQDSAFNEIRKLDDKFEARVCGSFRRGAESSGDIDILLTNPDYTSKTKGKTDLLHQVVKRLEKSGLITDTLSHGDFKYMGVCRVLEASPGTSKERPFRRIDIRLIPHDQYYCALLYFTGSDIFNKNMRAHALEVGFTLNEYTLRPLGSTGTPGEPLPVTSEEDIFDYLGMEFKQPNQRNS
;
A
#
# COMPACT_ATOMS: atom_id res chain seq x y z
N MET A 1 14.39 -25.01 60.69
CA MET A 1 12.96 -25.24 60.44
C MET A 1 12.78 -25.24 58.91
N LYS A 2 12.90 -26.35 58.16
CA LYS A 2 11.87 -27.40 57.85
C LYS A 2 10.51 -26.74 57.54
N THR A 3 9.88 -26.81 56.36
CA THR A 3 9.59 -27.90 55.38
C THR A 3 9.18 -27.27 54.02
N MET A 4 9.62 -27.70 52.82
CA MET A 4 9.26 -28.86 51.95
C MET A 4 7.83 -28.89 51.31
N TRP A 5 7.82 -28.89 49.95
CA TRP A 5 6.94 -29.63 48.96
C TRP A 5 5.48 -29.09 48.76
N THR A 6 4.81 -29.10 47.59
CA THR A 6 4.89 -29.92 46.36
C THR A 6 4.05 -29.35 45.19
N ARG A 7 4.38 -29.77 43.96
CA ARG A 7 3.56 -29.74 42.72
C ARG A 7 2.25 -30.54 42.84
N THR A 8 1.21 -30.15 42.10
CA THR A 8 0.18 -30.98 41.39
C THR A 8 -0.80 -30.00 40.72
N GLY A 9 -1.26 -30.11 39.47
CA GLY A 9 -1.65 -31.29 38.71
C GLY A 9 -3.18 -31.42 38.75
N LEU A 10 -3.92 -30.55 38.06
CA LEU A 10 -5.39 -30.63 38.03
C LEU A 10 -5.87 -31.34 36.76
N PHE A 11 -6.07 -32.65 36.89
CA PHE A 11 -7.00 -33.44 36.09
C PHE A 11 -8.43 -33.12 36.55
N LEU A 12 -9.34 -32.78 35.64
CA LEU A 12 -10.78 -32.85 35.89
C LEU A 12 -11.40 -33.83 34.90
N ARG A 13 -11.71 -35.03 35.42
CA ARG A 13 -12.66 -35.98 34.84
C ARG A 13 -14.07 -35.44 35.07
N GLY A 14 -14.91 -35.53 34.04
CA GLY A 14 -16.27 -35.01 34.05
C GLY A 14 -17.30 -35.88 34.76
N THR A 15 -18.54 -35.40 34.71
CA THR A 15 -19.75 -36.19 34.95
C THR A 15 -20.72 -35.88 33.82
N LEU A 16 -21.12 -36.93 33.10
CA LEU A 16 -22.08 -36.93 32.01
C LEU A 16 -23.50 -37.00 32.59
N ILE A 17 -24.39 -36.12 32.14
CA ILE A 17 -25.84 -36.37 32.14
C ILE A 17 -26.20 -36.78 30.72
N ASN A 18 -26.70 -38.01 30.60
CA ASN A 18 -27.09 -38.63 29.35
C ASN A 18 -28.59 -38.38 29.13
N ASN A 19 -28.98 -37.87 27.97
CA ASN A 19 -30.32 -38.10 27.44
C ASN A 19 -30.26 -38.30 25.93
N ASN A 20 -30.80 -39.43 25.51
CA ASN A 20 -30.67 -40.07 24.21
C ASN A 20 -31.04 -39.14 23.04
N ASN A 21 -30.09 -38.90 22.15
CA ASN A 21 -30.39 -38.94 20.73
C ASN A 21 -29.16 -39.35 19.92
N LYS A 22 -29.29 -40.44 19.16
CA LYS A 22 -28.23 -41.11 18.39
C LYS A 22 -27.49 -40.10 17.51
N ARG A 23 -26.22 -39.83 17.82
CA ARG A 23 -25.24 -39.35 16.83
C ARG A 23 -24.11 -40.37 16.75
N ARG A 24 -23.96 -40.98 15.57
CA ARG A 24 -22.73 -41.67 15.19
C ARG A 24 -21.58 -40.66 15.33
N CYS A 25 -20.75 -40.80 16.34
CA CYS A 25 -19.46 -40.12 16.38
C CYS A 25 -18.57 -40.77 15.32
N LEU A 26 -18.42 -40.09 14.17
CA LEU A 26 -17.30 -40.35 13.28
C LEU A 26 -16.04 -39.89 14.02
N ASN A 27 -15.22 -40.83 14.48
CA ASN A 27 -13.90 -40.55 15.02
C ASN A 27 -13.00 -40.11 13.87
N LEU A 28 -13.04 -38.80 13.57
CA LEU A 28 -12.13 -38.20 12.61
C LEU A 28 -10.74 -38.10 13.25
N THR A 29 -9.74 -38.61 12.55
CA THR A 29 -8.33 -38.53 12.98
C THR A 29 -7.89 -37.06 13.03
N HIS A 30 -6.83 -36.75 13.80
CA HIS A 30 -6.24 -35.40 13.85
C HIS A 30 -5.91 -34.87 12.43
N PHE A 31 -5.61 -35.77 11.49
CA PHE A 31 -5.36 -35.50 10.09
C PHE A 31 -6.63 -35.07 9.30
N GLU A 32 -7.81 -35.58 9.67
CA GLU A 32 -9.08 -35.19 9.07
C GLU A 32 -9.64 -33.88 9.64
N LEU A 33 -9.42 -33.62 10.93
CA LEU A 33 -9.68 -32.30 11.54
C LEU A 33 -8.75 -31.23 10.95
N ASP A 34 -7.49 -31.57 10.66
CA ASP A 34 -6.54 -30.70 9.99
C ASP A 34 -6.92 -30.46 8.51
N LYS A 35 -7.46 -31.46 7.79
CA LYS A 35 -8.06 -31.26 6.46
C LYS A 35 -9.34 -30.39 6.47
N MET A 36 -10.15 -30.44 7.53
CA MET A 36 -11.33 -29.57 7.67
C MET A 36 -10.96 -28.15 8.12
N SER A 37 -9.90 -27.99 8.92
CA SER A 37 -9.31 -26.70 9.29
C SER A 37 -8.67 -26.00 8.09
N LYS A 38 -7.95 -26.76 7.25
CA LYS A 38 -7.36 -26.29 5.98
C LYS A 38 -8.39 -25.92 4.91
N ARG A 39 -9.65 -26.33 5.04
CA ARG A 39 -10.76 -25.92 4.15
C ARG A 39 -11.44 -24.61 4.57
N LYS A 40 -11.11 -24.03 5.73
CA LYS A 40 -11.71 -22.76 6.20
C LYS A 40 -10.89 -21.50 5.93
N ASN A 41 -9.72 -21.63 5.30
CA ASN A 41 -8.92 -20.50 4.81
C ASN A 41 -8.70 -20.60 3.29
N ALA A 42 -9.75 -20.95 2.54
CA ALA A 42 -9.82 -20.47 1.17
C ALA A 42 -9.99 -18.95 1.28
N THR A 43 -8.91 -18.20 1.08
CA THR A 43 -8.99 -16.77 0.73
C THR A 43 -10.12 -16.65 -0.26
N ILE A 44 -11.18 -15.92 0.09
CA ILE A 44 -12.31 -15.67 -0.81
C ILE A 44 -11.68 -15.03 -2.04
N GLU A 45 -11.49 -15.84 -3.07
CA GLU A 45 -10.96 -15.36 -4.34
C GLU A 45 -11.99 -14.36 -4.83
N ASN A 46 -11.54 -13.11 -5.04
CA ASN A 46 -12.40 -12.03 -5.47
C ASN A 46 -13.24 -12.52 -6.66
N PRO A 47 -14.58 -12.64 -6.53
CA PRO A 47 -15.40 -13.26 -7.56
C PRO A 47 -15.36 -12.48 -8.88
N ASN A 48 -14.96 -11.20 -8.81
CA ASN A 48 -14.87 -10.28 -9.93
C ASN A 48 -13.41 -10.02 -10.37
N LYS A 49 -12.46 -10.89 -9.99
CA LYS A 49 -11.02 -10.69 -10.24
C LYS A 49 -10.70 -10.38 -11.70
N GLU A 50 -11.30 -11.08 -12.66
CA GLU A 50 -11.05 -10.87 -14.09
C GLU A 50 -11.48 -9.46 -14.55
N PHE A 51 -12.58 -8.95 -13.99
CA PHE A 51 -13.02 -7.58 -14.24
C PHE A 51 -12.05 -6.57 -13.66
N CYS A 52 -11.57 -6.81 -12.43
CA CYS A 52 -10.55 -6.00 -11.81
C CYS A 52 -9.26 -5.97 -12.65
N ASP A 53 -8.80 -7.12 -13.13
CA ASP A 53 -7.55 -7.25 -13.89
C ASP A 53 -7.62 -6.47 -15.21
N PHE A 54 -8.68 -6.67 -16.02
CA PHE A 54 -8.78 -5.98 -17.31
C PHE A 54 -9.01 -4.47 -17.14
N LEU A 55 -9.75 -4.05 -16.11
CA LEU A 55 -9.96 -2.62 -15.82
C LEU A 55 -8.68 -1.97 -15.32
N MET A 56 -7.84 -2.68 -14.56
CA MET A 56 -6.51 -2.19 -14.16
C MET A 56 -5.57 -2.06 -15.35
N GLU A 57 -5.61 -3.01 -16.30
CA GLU A 57 -4.85 -2.90 -17.54
C GLU A 57 -5.28 -1.67 -18.36
N LEU A 58 -6.60 -1.45 -18.50
CA LEU A 58 -7.13 -0.23 -19.12
C LEU A 58 -6.73 1.04 -18.34
N ALA A 59 -6.73 0.99 -17.01
CA ALA A 59 -6.29 2.12 -16.19
C ALA A 59 -4.83 2.47 -16.50
N ASN A 60 -3.94 1.48 -16.48
CA ASN A 60 -2.52 1.66 -16.76
C ASN A 60 -2.29 2.19 -18.17
N TYR A 61 -3.00 1.68 -19.16
CA TYR A 61 -2.97 2.22 -20.53
C TYR A 61 -3.39 3.70 -20.58
N GLU A 62 -4.50 4.08 -19.95
CA GLU A 62 -4.94 5.47 -19.96
C GLU A 62 -3.94 6.38 -19.21
N LYS A 63 -3.28 5.90 -18.16
CA LYS A 63 -2.24 6.64 -17.42
C LYS A 63 -0.95 6.78 -18.23
N ASN A 64 -0.45 5.68 -18.77
CA ASN A 64 0.90 5.57 -19.30
C ASN A 64 0.98 5.96 -20.78
N VAL A 65 -0.01 5.60 -21.57
CA VAL A 65 -0.02 5.86 -23.01
C VAL A 65 -0.82 7.11 -23.33
N ASN A 66 -2.10 7.17 -22.92
CA ASN A 66 -2.95 8.32 -23.25
C ASN A 66 -2.75 9.52 -22.32
N ARG A 67 -2.07 9.35 -21.19
CA ARG A 67 -1.84 10.38 -20.16
C ARG A 67 -3.13 11.01 -19.62
N GLN A 68 -4.20 10.23 -19.55
CA GLN A 68 -5.55 10.60 -19.10
C GLN A 68 -5.79 10.19 -17.64
N MET A 69 -5.31 11.01 -16.69
CA MET A 69 -5.40 10.71 -15.24
C MET A 69 -6.84 10.58 -14.74
N HIS A 70 -7.80 11.34 -15.28
CA HIS A 70 -9.20 11.21 -14.91
C HIS A 70 -9.77 9.82 -15.25
N LYS A 71 -9.42 9.28 -16.42
CA LYS A 71 -9.84 7.93 -16.82
C LYS A 71 -9.14 6.85 -16.02
N TYR A 72 -7.85 7.01 -15.75
CA TYR A 72 -7.09 6.13 -14.84
C TYR A 72 -7.78 6.02 -13.47
N ASN A 73 -8.13 7.17 -12.87
CA ASN A 73 -8.81 7.19 -11.58
C ASN A 73 -10.22 6.58 -11.66
N ALA A 74 -10.97 6.80 -12.75
CA ALA A 74 -12.30 6.21 -12.93
C ALA A 74 -12.24 4.67 -12.99
N TYR A 75 -11.31 4.10 -13.75
CA TYR A 75 -11.12 2.64 -13.78
C TYR A 75 -10.69 2.09 -12.42
N ARG A 76 -9.77 2.76 -11.72
CA ARG A 76 -9.37 2.33 -10.37
C ARG A 76 -10.50 2.40 -9.34
N LYS A 77 -11.37 3.41 -9.43
CA LYS A 77 -12.59 3.48 -8.60
C LYS A 77 -13.48 2.26 -8.86
N ALA A 78 -13.73 1.92 -10.13
CA ALA A 78 -14.50 0.73 -10.49
C ALA A 78 -13.86 -0.58 -9.98
N VAL A 79 -12.53 -0.72 -10.11
CA VAL A 79 -11.78 -1.88 -9.58
C VAL A 79 -11.96 -2.01 -8.06
N GLY A 80 -11.81 -0.92 -7.32
CA GLY A 80 -11.94 -0.93 -5.86
C GLY A 80 -13.32 -1.36 -5.38
N VAL A 81 -14.37 -1.02 -6.12
CA VAL A 81 -15.74 -1.42 -5.79
C VAL A 81 -16.04 -2.86 -6.20
N LEU A 82 -15.58 -3.29 -7.38
CA LEU A 82 -15.71 -4.68 -7.84
C LEU A 82 -14.95 -5.66 -6.93
N ALA A 83 -13.76 -5.27 -6.47
CA ALA A 83 -12.92 -6.11 -5.62
C ALA A 83 -13.53 -6.39 -4.24
N LYS A 84 -14.38 -5.48 -3.75
CA LYS A 84 -15.11 -5.62 -2.48
C LYS A 84 -16.49 -6.26 -2.65
N HIS A 85 -16.98 -6.38 -3.88
CA HIS A 85 -18.31 -6.90 -4.12
C HIS A 85 -18.33 -8.42 -3.86
N PRO A 86 -19.20 -8.92 -2.96
CA PRO A 86 -19.10 -10.28 -2.42
C PRO A 86 -19.57 -11.37 -3.40
N THR A 87 -20.26 -10.99 -4.48
CA THR A 87 -20.84 -11.90 -5.45
C THR A 87 -20.29 -11.63 -6.85
N ARG A 88 -20.38 -12.63 -7.74
CA ARG A 88 -20.02 -12.44 -9.15
C ARG A 88 -21.07 -11.57 -9.84
N ILE A 89 -20.65 -10.45 -10.43
CA ILE A 89 -21.47 -9.61 -11.30
C ILE A 89 -21.80 -10.37 -12.58
N LYS A 90 -23.07 -10.35 -12.98
CA LYS A 90 -23.63 -11.12 -14.11
C LYS A 90 -23.98 -10.27 -15.33
N SER A 91 -23.95 -8.94 -15.20
CA SER A 91 -24.18 -8.02 -16.30
C SER A 91 -23.61 -6.64 -16.01
N GLY A 92 -23.35 -5.86 -17.06
CA GLY A 92 -23.01 -4.44 -16.97
C GLY A 92 -24.12 -3.63 -16.31
N ALA A 93 -25.39 -3.99 -16.51
CA ALA A 93 -26.53 -3.35 -15.84
C ALA A 93 -26.49 -3.54 -14.32
N GLU A 94 -26.09 -4.72 -13.84
CA GLU A 94 -25.83 -4.98 -12.42
C GLU A 94 -24.63 -4.19 -11.93
N ALA A 95 -23.52 -4.21 -12.68
CA ALA A 95 -22.31 -3.46 -12.35
C ALA A 95 -22.59 -1.95 -12.20
N LYS A 96 -23.40 -1.37 -13.10
CA LYS A 96 -23.72 0.06 -13.15
C LYS A 96 -24.46 0.57 -11.90
N LYS A 97 -25.05 -0.33 -11.09
CA LYS A 97 -25.66 0.03 -9.80
C LYS A 97 -24.62 0.39 -8.74
N LEU A 98 -23.37 0.01 -8.95
CA LEU A 98 -22.25 0.28 -8.05
C LEU A 98 -21.70 1.69 -8.32
N ASP A 99 -21.54 2.50 -7.26
CA ASP A 99 -20.95 3.83 -7.39
C ASP A 99 -19.53 3.74 -7.97
N GLY A 100 -19.25 4.55 -8.99
CA GLY A 100 -17.99 4.52 -9.75
C GLY A 100 -18.02 3.68 -11.02
N ILE A 101 -19.10 2.96 -11.32
CA ILE A 101 -19.27 2.21 -12.57
C ILE A 101 -20.29 2.91 -13.48
N GLY A 102 -19.79 3.64 -14.47
CA GLY A 102 -20.62 4.27 -15.50
C GLY A 102 -20.91 3.36 -16.70
N GLU A 103 -21.75 3.86 -17.61
CA GLU A 103 -22.19 3.17 -18.83
C GLU A 103 -21.03 2.56 -19.65
N LYS A 104 -19.93 3.29 -19.80
CA LYS A 104 -18.77 2.83 -20.59
C LYS A 104 -18.00 1.68 -19.96
N ILE A 105 -18.07 1.53 -18.63
CA ILE A 105 -17.44 0.42 -17.91
C ILE A 105 -18.40 -0.77 -17.91
N ALA A 106 -19.69 -0.53 -17.65
CA ALA A 106 -20.75 -1.54 -17.75
C ALA A 106 -20.72 -2.28 -19.10
N LYS A 107 -20.67 -1.55 -20.22
CA LYS A 107 -20.59 -2.17 -21.56
C LYS A 107 -19.34 -3.06 -21.77
N LYS A 108 -18.23 -2.74 -21.10
CA LYS A 108 -17.01 -3.57 -21.18
C LYS A 108 -17.14 -4.84 -20.36
N ILE A 109 -17.85 -4.77 -19.24
CA ILE A 109 -18.18 -5.94 -18.44
C ILE A 109 -19.10 -6.85 -19.24
N ASP A 110 -20.13 -6.31 -19.91
CA ASP A 110 -20.98 -7.10 -20.81
C ASP A 110 -20.16 -7.74 -21.95
N GLU A 111 -19.32 -6.96 -22.66
CA GLU A 111 -18.44 -7.49 -23.72
C GLU A 111 -17.55 -8.63 -23.21
N PHE A 112 -16.95 -8.49 -22.02
CA PHE A 112 -16.13 -9.55 -21.43
C PHE A 112 -16.94 -10.77 -21.03
N ILE A 113 -18.14 -10.61 -20.48
CA ILE A 113 -19.01 -11.73 -20.11
C ILE A 113 -19.42 -12.51 -21.36
N ASP A 114 -19.75 -11.81 -22.44
CA ASP A 114 -20.23 -12.42 -23.69
C ASP A 114 -19.12 -13.11 -24.48
N THR A 115 -17.90 -12.55 -24.46
CA THR A 115 -16.82 -12.98 -25.38
C THR A 115 -15.59 -13.58 -24.69
N GLY A 116 -15.43 -13.35 -23.38
CA GLY A 116 -14.21 -13.68 -22.63
C GLY A 116 -13.03 -12.74 -22.89
N SER A 117 -13.19 -11.71 -23.73
CA SER A 117 -12.13 -10.74 -24.04
C SER A 117 -12.67 -9.31 -24.23
N LEU A 118 -11.77 -8.35 -24.43
CA LEU A 118 -12.11 -6.98 -24.84
C LEU A 118 -11.35 -6.65 -26.13
N LYS A 119 -12.07 -6.30 -27.19
CA LYS A 119 -11.46 -5.88 -28.48
C LYS A 119 -10.50 -4.70 -28.31
N LYS A 120 -10.84 -3.77 -27.38
CA LYS A 120 -9.96 -2.64 -27.06
C LYS A 120 -8.63 -3.10 -26.45
N LEU A 121 -8.64 -4.09 -25.56
CA LEU A 121 -7.41 -4.60 -24.94
C LEU A 121 -6.59 -5.43 -25.93
N GLU A 122 -7.23 -6.23 -26.77
CA GLU A 122 -6.54 -6.94 -27.85
C GLU A 122 -5.77 -5.96 -28.76
N LYS A 123 -6.40 -4.85 -29.14
CA LYS A 123 -5.73 -3.80 -29.92
C LYS A 123 -4.58 -3.13 -29.16
N ILE A 124 -4.73 -2.89 -27.85
CA ILE A 124 -3.66 -2.30 -27.02
C ILE A 124 -2.47 -3.25 -26.90
N ARG A 125 -2.74 -4.55 -26.71
CA ARG A 125 -1.71 -5.60 -26.60
C ARG A 125 -0.98 -5.85 -27.93
N ALA A 126 -1.62 -5.56 -29.06
CA ALA A 126 -1.04 -5.65 -30.39
C ALA A 126 -0.28 -4.38 -30.81
N ASP A 127 -0.30 -3.30 -30.02
CA ASP A 127 0.44 -2.07 -30.32
C ASP A 127 1.78 -2.06 -29.57
N ASP A 128 2.86 -2.36 -30.29
CA ASP A 128 4.23 -2.44 -29.76
C ASP A 128 4.64 -1.19 -28.98
N THR A 129 4.19 0.00 -29.43
CA THR A 129 4.47 1.26 -28.74
C THR A 129 3.82 1.30 -27.36
N SER A 130 2.56 0.89 -27.26
CA SER A 130 1.84 0.82 -25.98
C SER A 130 2.43 -0.22 -25.04
N VAL A 131 2.83 -1.37 -25.56
CA VAL A 131 3.50 -2.43 -24.78
C VAL A 131 4.83 -1.92 -24.23
N ALA A 132 5.67 -1.33 -25.09
CA ALA A 132 6.96 -0.77 -24.68
C ALA A 132 6.84 0.34 -23.64
N ILE A 133 5.90 1.28 -23.82
CA ILE A 133 5.66 2.34 -22.84
C ILE A 133 5.25 1.74 -21.48
N ASN A 134 4.31 0.80 -21.48
CA ASN A 134 3.88 0.16 -20.23
C ASN A 134 5.03 -0.59 -19.55
N GLU A 135 5.84 -1.32 -20.30
CA GLU A 135 7.00 -2.05 -19.77
C GLU A 135 8.00 -1.10 -19.11
N LEU A 136 8.43 -0.05 -19.81
CA LEU A 136 9.42 0.89 -19.30
C LEU A 136 8.92 1.68 -18.08
N THR A 137 7.61 1.96 -17.99
CA THR A 137 7.04 2.65 -16.81
C THR A 137 7.01 1.79 -15.53
N LYS A 138 7.31 0.50 -15.61
CA LYS A 138 7.51 -0.34 -14.42
C LYS A 138 8.80 0.03 -13.67
N VAL A 139 9.80 0.56 -14.37
CA VAL A 139 11.04 1.02 -13.74
C VAL A 139 10.77 2.31 -12.94
N THR A 140 11.02 2.28 -11.63
CA THR A 140 10.82 3.47 -10.79
C THR A 140 11.67 4.64 -11.28
N GLY A 141 11.06 5.83 -11.37
CA GLY A 141 11.67 7.02 -11.95
C GLY A 141 11.38 7.21 -13.45
N ILE A 142 10.88 6.19 -14.16
CA ILE A 142 10.43 6.32 -15.55
C ILE A 142 8.91 6.55 -15.58
N GLY A 143 8.52 7.81 -15.79
CA GLY A 143 7.13 8.18 -16.02
C GLY A 143 6.73 8.09 -17.51
N PRO A 144 5.43 8.31 -17.83
CA PRO A 144 4.89 8.23 -19.19
C PRO A 144 5.69 9.02 -20.24
N ALA A 145 6.09 10.26 -19.89
CA ALA A 145 6.84 11.12 -20.79
C ALA A 145 8.26 10.60 -21.06
N ALA A 146 8.94 10.06 -20.04
CA ALA A 146 10.28 9.49 -20.18
C ALA A 146 10.25 8.17 -20.96
N ALA A 147 9.26 7.31 -20.69
CA ALA A 147 9.05 6.07 -21.44
C ALA A 147 8.79 6.36 -22.93
N GLN A 148 7.90 7.32 -23.22
CA GLN A 148 7.63 7.74 -24.60
C GLN A 148 8.90 8.24 -25.29
N LYS A 149 9.72 9.07 -24.61
CA LYS A 149 11.01 9.53 -25.15
C LYS A 149 11.94 8.36 -25.48
N LEU A 150 12.11 7.41 -24.56
CA LEU A 150 12.95 6.23 -24.75
C LEU A 150 12.51 5.38 -25.96
N VAL A 151 11.20 5.19 -26.13
CA VAL A 151 10.64 4.46 -27.28
C VAL A 151 10.93 5.18 -28.60
N HIS A 152 10.84 6.51 -28.66
CA HIS A 152 11.23 7.29 -29.85
C HIS A 152 12.72 7.17 -30.17
N GLU A 153 13.55 6.91 -29.15
CA GLU A 153 14.98 6.67 -29.30
C GLU A 153 15.31 5.18 -29.58
N GLY A 154 14.30 4.34 -29.84
CA GLY A 154 14.46 2.93 -30.19
C GLY A 154 14.61 1.98 -28.99
N ILE A 155 14.47 2.48 -27.75
CA ILE A 155 14.57 1.66 -26.53
C ILE A 155 13.17 1.23 -26.13
N THR A 156 12.85 -0.05 -26.35
CA THR A 156 11.50 -0.60 -26.16
C THR A 156 11.42 -1.71 -25.12
N THR A 157 12.56 -2.22 -24.64
CA THR A 157 12.61 -3.29 -23.62
C THR A 157 13.53 -2.92 -22.46
N ILE A 158 13.40 -3.63 -21.34
CA ILE A 158 14.28 -3.48 -20.17
C ILE A 158 15.72 -3.89 -20.52
N GLU A 159 15.91 -4.90 -21.37
CA GLU A 159 17.22 -5.34 -21.83
C GLU A 159 17.94 -4.28 -22.65
N GLU A 160 17.23 -3.59 -23.55
CA GLU A 160 17.82 -2.45 -24.28
C GLU A 160 18.09 -1.28 -23.34
N LEU A 161 17.20 -1.03 -22.37
CA LEU A 161 17.40 0.02 -21.37
C LEU A 161 18.69 -0.20 -20.57
N ARG A 162 19.03 -1.46 -20.22
CA ARG A 162 20.27 -1.83 -19.52
C ARG A 162 21.54 -1.49 -20.32
N LYS A 163 21.46 -1.37 -21.65
CA LYS A 163 22.60 -0.99 -22.50
C LYS A 163 22.81 0.52 -22.60
N HIS A 164 21.85 1.32 -22.11
CA HIS A 164 21.87 2.78 -22.22
C HIS A 164 21.75 3.49 -20.85
N PRO A 165 22.61 3.18 -19.86
CA PRO A 165 22.57 3.84 -18.55
C PRO A 165 22.85 5.35 -18.63
N ASP A 166 23.56 5.80 -19.67
CA ASP A 166 23.86 7.21 -19.97
C ASP A 166 22.61 8.05 -20.25
N LYS A 167 21.51 7.42 -20.69
CA LYS A 167 20.23 8.08 -20.96
C LYS A 167 19.33 8.21 -19.73
N LEU A 168 19.74 7.62 -18.61
CA LEU A 168 18.96 7.54 -17.38
C LEU A 168 19.48 8.53 -16.35
N ASN A 169 18.57 9.20 -15.64
CA ASN A 169 18.95 9.95 -14.45
C ASN A 169 19.24 9.00 -13.27
N HIS A 170 19.79 9.56 -12.19
CA HIS A 170 20.18 8.80 -10.99
C HIS A 170 19.06 7.89 -10.43
N HIS A 171 17.83 8.41 -10.29
CA HIS A 171 16.69 7.62 -9.82
C HIS A 171 16.43 6.45 -10.76
N GLN A 172 16.35 6.71 -12.07
CA GLN A 172 16.08 5.69 -13.08
C GLN A 172 17.17 4.61 -13.15
N GLN A 173 18.45 4.99 -12.97
CA GLN A 173 19.56 4.04 -12.90
C GLN A 173 19.41 3.08 -11.71
N ILE A 174 19.08 3.59 -10.52
CA ILE A 174 18.83 2.73 -9.35
C ILE A 174 17.56 1.90 -9.54
N GLY A 175 16.52 2.50 -10.14
CA GLY A 175 15.28 1.80 -10.46
C GLY A 175 15.49 0.62 -11.40
N LEU A 176 16.39 0.76 -12.37
CA LEU A 176 16.79 -0.30 -13.28
C LEU A 176 17.71 -1.32 -12.61
N LYS A 177 18.65 -0.87 -11.78
CA LYS A 177 19.56 -1.72 -11.01
C LYS A 177 18.82 -2.74 -10.15
N HIS A 178 17.70 -2.34 -9.54
CA HIS A 178 16.92 -3.16 -8.61
C HIS A 178 15.55 -3.56 -9.16
N PHE A 179 15.37 -3.54 -10.49
CA PHE A 179 14.07 -3.72 -11.15
C PHE A 179 13.36 -5.01 -10.70
N GLU A 180 14.04 -6.14 -10.79
CA GLU A 180 13.47 -7.45 -10.45
C GLU A 180 13.11 -7.58 -8.96
N ASP A 181 13.81 -6.86 -8.09
CA ASP A 181 13.56 -6.89 -6.64
C ASP A 181 12.39 -5.99 -6.24
N PHE A 182 12.21 -4.86 -6.92
CA PHE A 182 11.08 -3.95 -6.67
C PHE A 182 9.74 -4.49 -7.15
N GLU A 183 9.73 -5.45 -8.08
CA GLU A 183 8.50 -6.16 -8.47
C GLU A 183 8.05 -7.20 -7.41
N LYS A 184 8.94 -7.62 -6.51
CA LYS A 184 8.63 -8.61 -5.49
C LYS A 184 7.89 -7.97 -4.31
N ARG A 185 6.74 -8.53 -3.94
CA ARG A 185 6.04 -8.21 -2.69
C ARG A 185 6.92 -8.46 -1.46
N ILE A 186 6.71 -7.68 -0.41
CA ILE A 186 7.44 -7.77 0.85
C ILE A 186 6.53 -8.46 1.88
N PRO A 187 6.86 -9.67 2.35
CA PRO A 187 6.09 -10.34 3.40
C PRO A 187 6.02 -9.49 4.68
N ARG A 188 4.91 -9.53 5.40
CA ARG A 188 4.70 -8.75 6.62
C ARG A 188 5.84 -8.92 7.65
N ALA A 189 6.29 -10.16 7.87
CA ALA A 189 7.39 -10.47 8.78
C ALA A 189 8.74 -9.85 8.36
N GLU A 190 8.94 -9.57 7.07
CA GLU A 190 10.13 -8.86 6.58
C GLU A 190 10.03 -7.36 6.85
N VAL A 191 8.83 -6.77 6.70
CA VAL A 191 8.58 -5.37 7.09
C VAL A 191 8.81 -5.17 8.59
N GLU A 192 8.40 -6.12 9.43
CA GLU A 192 8.63 -6.09 10.88
C GLU A 192 10.14 -6.08 11.22
N GLN A 193 10.95 -6.90 10.53
CA GLN A 193 12.41 -6.90 10.72
C GLN A 193 13.05 -5.57 10.31
N ILE A 194 12.60 -4.97 9.20
CA ILE A 194 13.08 -3.65 8.75
C ILE A 194 12.65 -2.57 9.75
N GLN A 195 11.41 -2.61 10.23
CA GLN A 195 10.87 -1.70 11.23
C GLN A 195 11.73 -1.73 12.50
N ASP A 196 11.95 -2.91 13.07
CA ASP A 196 12.70 -3.07 14.31
C ASP A 196 14.15 -2.55 14.14
N SER A 197 14.78 -2.88 13.02
CA SER A 197 16.12 -2.40 12.69
C SER A 197 16.18 -0.88 12.57
N ALA A 198 15.27 -0.29 11.79
CA ALA A 198 15.20 1.15 11.59
C ALA A 198 14.91 1.89 12.91
N PHE A 199 13.94 1.42 13.69
CA PHE A 199 13.49 2.10 14.90
C PHE A 199 14.54 2.01 16.00
N ASN A 200 15.28 0.90 16.10
CA ASN A 200 16.40 0.80 17.02
C ASN A 200 17.51 1.80 16.68
N GLU A 201 17.81 2.01 15.40
CA GLU A 201 18.81 2.99 14.98
C GLU A 201 18.34 4.44 15.14
N ILE A 202 17.06 4.72 14.88
CA ILE A 202 16.44 6.04 15.12
C ILE A 202 16.47 6.39 16.62
N ARG A 203 16.07 5.46 17.50
CA ARG A 203 16.10 5.69 18.96
C ARG A 203 17.51 5.90 19.52
N LYS A 204 18.53 5.25 18.92
CA LYS A 204 19.94 5.47 19.30
C LYS A 204 20.45 6.86 18.88
N LEU A 205 19.82 7.49 17.90
CA LEU A 205 20.17 8.84 17.46
C LEU A 205 19.59 9.89 18.41
N ASP A 206 18.29 9.80 18.69
CA ASP A 206 17.55 10.66 19.61
C ASP A 206 16.24 9.94 20.00
N ASP A 207 15.98 9.81 21.30
CA ASP A 207 14.80 9.11 21.83
C ASP A 207 13.50 9.91 21.70
N LYS A 208 13.60 11.21 21.38
CA LYS A 208 12.47 12.07 21.03
C LYS A 208 11.84 11.75 19.68
N PHE A 209 12.52 11.01 18.80
CA PHE A 209 11.93 10.63 17.52
C PHE A 209 10.80 9.63 17.71
N GLU A 210 9.65 9.96 17.14
CA GLU A 210 8.52 9.04 17.00
C GLU A 210 8.45 8.58 15.55
N ALA A 211 8.61 7.27 15.34
CA ALA A 211 8.55 6.64 14.03
C ALA A 211 7.40 5.63 13.97
N ARG A 212 6.74 5.54 12.81
CA ARG A 212 5.67 4.56 12.58
C ARG A 212 5.66 4.08 11.14
N VAL A 213 5.63 2.76 10.93
CA VAL A 213 5.40 2.19 9.61
C VAL A 213 3.92 2.35 9.25
N CYS A 214 3.66 2.96 8.10
CA CYS A 214 2.35 3.32 7.58
C CYS A 214 1.98 2.44 6.38
N GLY A 215 1.37 3.00 5.33
CA GLY A 215 1.07 2.29 4.10
C GLY A 215 0.19 1.05 4.28
N SER A 216 0.37 0.07 3.38
CA SER A 216 -0.35 -1.21 3.47
C SER A 216 -0.06 -1.98 4.75
N PHE A 217 1.13 -1.80 5.35
CA PHE A 217 1.49 -2.48 6.59
C PHE A 217 0.58 -2.06 7.76
N ARG A 218 0.36 -0.75 7.94
CA ARG A 218 -0.56 -0.23 8.97
C ARG A 218 -2.02 -0.61 8.71
N ARG A 219 -2.40 -0.81 7.44
CA ARG A 219 -3.73 -1.34 7.06
C ARG A 219 -3.86 -2.87 7.23
N GLY A 220 -2.86 -3.54 7.82
CA GLY A 220 -2.92 -4.96 8.15
C GLY A 220 -2.70 -5.89 6.96
N ALA A 221 -2.05 -5.44 5.88
CA ALA A 221 -1.77 -6.33 4.75
C ALA A 221 -0.74 -7.41 5.11
N GLU A 222 -0.95 -8.63 4.61
CA GLU A 222 -0.03 -9.77 4.73
C GLU A 222 1.27 -9.59 3.93
N SER A 223 1.23 -8.71 2.93
CA SER A 223 2.41 -8.25 2.22
C SER A 223 2.29 -6.76 1.87
N SER A 224 3.42 -6.09 1.63
CA SER A 224 3.50 -4.69 1.18
C SER A 224 4.28 -4.56 -0.13
N GLY A 225 4.17 -3.40 -0.79
CA GLY A 225 4.94 -3.12 -2.02
C GLY A 225 6.29 -2.50 -1.68
N ASP A 226 6.28 -1.65 -0.65
CA ASP A 226 7.38 -0.88 -0.11
C ASP A 226 7.17 -0.69 1.40
N ILE A 227 8.10 0.03 2.03
CA ILE A 227 8.05 0.42 3.45
C ILE A 227 7.87 1.93 3.55
N ASP A 228 6.77 2.37 4.15
CA ASP A 228 6.46 3.78 4.42
C ASP A 228 6.71 4.10 5.90
N ILE A 229 7.68 4.94 6.24
CA ILE A 229 7.96 5.37 7.62
C ILE A 229 7.55 6.83 7.80
N LEU A 230 6.52 7.05 8.62
CA LEU A 230 6.21 8.38 9.15
C LEU A 230 7.14 8.67 10.31
N LEU A 231 7.76 9.85 10.32
CA LEU A 231 8.70 10.29 11.35
C LEU A 231 8.26 11.65 11.88
N THR A 232 8.36 11.85 13.19
CA THR A 232 8.22 13.15 13.82
C THR A 232 9.14 13.31 15.02
N ASN A 233 9.37 14.56 15.44
CA ASN A 233 10.18 14.91 16.60
C ASN A 233 9.54 16.16 17.25
N PRO A 234 9.28 16.19 18.56
CA PRO A 234 8.70 17.33 19.28
C PRO A 234 9.40 18.67 19.05
N ASP A 235 10.70 18.67 18.71
CA ASP A 235 11.47 19.89 18.43
C ASP A 235 11.12 20.49 17.04
N TYR A 236 10.39 19.75 16.19
CA TYR A 236 9.93 20.19 14.86
C TYR A 236 8.40 20.27 14.80
N THR A 237 7.87 21.50 14.69
CA THR A 237 6.43 21.80 14.69
C THR A 237 6.06 22.75 13.55
N SER A 238 4.77 22.96 13.32
CA SER A 238 4.27 23.89 12.30
C SER A 238 4.69 25.34 12.55
N LYS A 239 5.02 25.69 13.81
CA LYS A 239 5.55 27.00 14.22
C LYS A 239 7.05 27.14 13.96
N THR A 240 7.81 26.05 14.04
CA THR A 240 9.25 26.01 13.73
C THR A 240 9.51 25.57 12.29
N LYS A 241 8.47 25.62 11.43
CA LYS A 241 8.52 25.17 10.04
C LYS A 241 9.60 25.94 9.28
N GLY A 242 10.60 25.21 8.79
CA GLY A 242 11.78 25.74 8.13
C GLY A 242 12.79 24.64 7.83
N LYS A 243 14.02 25.01 7.45
CA LYS A 243 15.10 24.03 7.21
C LYS A 243 15.41 23.28 8.49
N THR A 244 15.33 21.96 8.43
CA THR A 244 15.71 21.05 9.51
C THR A 244 16.63 19.97 8.96
N ASP A 245 17.59 19.55 9.76
CA ASP A 245 18.55 18.49 9.40
C ASP A 245 18.14 17.13 9.99
N LEU A 246 17.01 17.06 10.72
CA LEU A 246 16.56 15.86 11.43
C LEU A 246 16.43 14.63 10.52
N LEU A 247 15.81 14.79 9.34
CA LEU A 247 15.67 13.69 8.40
C LEU A 247 17.03 13.25 7.82
N HIS A 248 17.92 14.20 7.52
CA HIS A 248 19.26 13.88 7.03
C HIS A 248 20.07 13.10 8.06
N GLN A 249 19.98 13.46 9.34
CA GLN A 249 20.64 12.74 10.43
C GLN A 249 20.11 11.30 10.57
N VAL A 250 18.79 11.11 10.47
CA VAL A 250 18.16 9.79 10.49
C VAL A 250 18.63 8.96 9.30
N VAL A 251 18.57 9.48 8.07
CA VAL A 251 19.00 8.77 6.88
C VAL A 251 20.49 8.40 6.97
N LYS A 252 21.36 9.33 7.36
CA LYS A 252 22.79 9.08 7.56
C LYS A 252 23.06 7.99 8.61
N ARG A 253 22.26 7.94 9.68
CA ARG A 253 22.35 6.88 10.69
C ARG A 253 21.97 5.52 10.11
N LEU A 254 20.89 5.46 9.33
CA LEU A 254 20.42 4.23 8.69
C LEU A 254 21.38 3.73 7.59
N GLU A 255 21.99 4.64 6.82
CA GLU A 255 23.08 4.32 5.87
C GLU A 255 24.29 3.74 6.61
N LYS A 256 24.73 4.37 7.72
CA LYS A 256 25.85 3.88 8.53
C LYS A 256 25.58 2.51 9.14
N SER A 257 24.33 2.17 9.43
CA SER A 257 23.93 0.84 9.91
C SER A 257 23.95 -0.22 8.82
N GLY A 258 24.01 0.18 7.54
CA GLY A 258 23.89 -0.69 6.37
C GLY A 258 22.44 -0.99 5.97
N LEU A 259 21.44 -0.54 6.72
CA LEU A 259 20.03 -0.77 6.41
C LEU A 259 19.64 -0.09 5.09
N ILE A 260 20.01 1.18 4.91
CA ILE A 260 19.83 1.91 3.65
C ILE A 260 21.03 1.67 2.74
N THR A 261 20.77 1.31 1.49
CA THR A 261 21.80 0.91 0.51
C THR A 261 21.93 1.86 -0.67
N ASP A 262 20.84 2.49 -1.09
CA ASP A 262 20.82 3.42 -2.22
C ASP A 262 19.79 4.53 -1.98
N THR A 263 20.05 5.73 -2.50
CA THR A 263 19.16 6.89 -2.35
C THR A 263 18.60 7.30 -3.71
N LEU A 264 17.28 7.35 -3.87
CA LEU A 264 16.62 7.84 -5.09
C LEU A 264 16.44 9.37 -5.05
N SER A 265 15.97 9.88 -3.93
CA SER A 265 15.83 11.31 -3.66
C SER A 265 15.87 11.59 -2.16
N HIS A 266 16.49 12.70 -1.77
CA HIS A 266 16.61 13.11 -0.38
C HIS A 266 16.42 14.62 -0.30
N GLY A 267 15.36 15.05 0.38
CA GLY A 267 15.18 16.44 0.77
C GLY A 267 14.80 16.55 2.24
N ASP A 268 14.68 17.78 2.75
CA ASP A 268 14.52 18.09 4.18
C ASP A 268 13.39 17.33 4.89
N PHE A 269 12.33 16.97 4.17
CA PHE A 269 11.13 16.35 4.77
C PHE A 269 10.71 15.02 4.14
N LYS A 270 11.35 14.62 3.05
CA LYS A 270 11.03 13.36 2.36
C LYS A 270 12.30 12.72 1.83
N TYR A 271 12.47 11.46 2.21
CA TYR A 271 13.48 10.57 1.71
C TYR A 271 12.81 9.45 0.93
N MET A 272 13.38 9.09 -0.22
CA MET A 272 13.02 7.92 -1.01
C MET A 272 14.30 7.16 -1.33
N GLY A 273 14.38 5.91 -0.91
CA GLY A 273 15.58 5.10 -1.12
C GLY A 273 15.34 3.60 -1.17
N VAL A 274 16.40 2.87 -0.90
CA VAL A 274 16.47 1.42 -0.97
C VAL A 274 17.04 0.91 0.34
N CYS A 275 16.42 -0.12 0.88
CA CYS A 275 16.88 -0.81 2.07
C CYS A 275 16.94 -2.31 1.85
N ARG A 276 17.60 -3.01 2.77
CA ARG A 276 17.64 -4.47 2.76
C ARG A 276 17.74 -4.99 4.19
N VAL A 277 17.07 -6.10 4.48
CA VAL A 277 17.29 -6.82 5.74
C VAL A 277 18.76 -7.25 5.81
N LEU A 278 19.40 -6.91 6.94
CA LEU A 278 20.75 -7.34 7.24
C LEU A 278 20.73 -8.79 7.73
N GLU A 279 21.66 -9.63 7.26
CA GLU A 279 21.73 -11.02 7.72
C GLU A 279 22.09 -11.08 9.20
N ALA A 280 21.35 -11.88 9.97
CA ALA A 280 21.63 -12.09 11.39
C ALA A 280 22.89 -12.94 11.63
N SER A 281 23.41 -13.65 10.62
CA SER A 281 24.60 -14.49 10.73
C SER A 281 25.28 -14.72 9.36
N PRO A 282 26.60 -14.55 9.25
CA PRO A 282 27.34 -14.90 8.04
C PRO A 282 27.15 -16.38 7.70
N GLY A 283 26.71 -16.70 6.48
CA GLY A 283 26.71 -18.08 5.95
C GLY A 283 25.34 -18.76 5.83
N THR A 284 24.23 -18.06 6.09
CA THR A 284 22.87 -18.55 5.77
C THR A 284 22.33 -17.88 4.51
N SER A 285 23.08 -18.05 3.41
CA SER A 285 22.92 -17.32 2.16
C SER A 285 21.57 -17.58 1.48
N LYS A 286 20.57 -16.77 1.81
CA LYS A 286 19.57 -16.33 0.83
C LYS A 286 19.66 -14.83 0.79
N GLU A 287 20.31 -14.32 -0.26
CA GLU A 287 20.31 -12.89 -0.57
C GLU A 287 18.88 -12.37 -0.51
N ARG A 288 18.62 -11.44 0.42
CA ARG A 288 17.32 -10.82 0.57
C ARG A 288 17.13 -9.76 -0.52
N PRO A 289 15.94 -9.65 -1.12
CA PRO A 289 15.71 -8.64 -2.16
C PRO A 289 15.91 -7.22 -1.61
N PHE A 290 16.38 -6.31 -2.46
CA PHE A 290 16.37 -4.88 -2.17
C PHE A 290 14.94 -4.34 -2.15
N ARG A 291 14.61 -3.53 -1.14
CA ARG A 291 13.26 -3.04 -0.90
C ARG A 291 13.20 -1.52 -0.98
N ARG A 292 12.13 -1.01 -1.59
CA ARG A 292 11.83 0.43 -1.56
C ARG A 292 11.44 0.86 -0.15
N ILE A 293 12.00 1.97 0.29
CA ILE A 293 11.66 2.62 1.55
C ILE A 293 11.47 4.11 1.34
N ASP A 294 10.41 4.66 1.92
CA ASP A 294 10.09 6.07 1.94
C ASP A 294 9.99 6.54 3.39
N ILE A 295 10.70 7.62 3.74
CA ILE A 295 10.67 8.20 5.09
C ILE A 295 10.16 9.63 4.96
N ARG A 296 9.12 9.97 5.72
CA ARG A 296 8.48 11.28 5.70
C ARG A 296 8.54 11.92 7.08
N LEU A 297 9.31 13.02 7.19
CA LEU A 297 9.33 13.86 8.38
C LEU A 297 8.15 14.85 8.34
N ILE A 298 7.36 14.87 9.41
CA ILE A 298 6.18 15.73 9.54
C ILE A 298 6.26 16.53 10.85
N PRO A 299 5.78 17.79 10.86
CA PRO A 299 5.62 18.54 12.10
C PRO A 299 4.83 17.78 13.16
N HIS A 300 5.33 17.75 14.39
CA HIS A 300 4.76 16.94 15.48
C HIS A 300 3.30 17.26 15.79
N ASP A 301 2.94 18.53 15.75
CA ASP A 301 1.57 19.04 15.95
C ASP A 301 0.63 18.76 14.75
N GLN A 302 1.11 18.15 13.67
CA GLN A 302 0.34 17.79 12.48
C GLN A 302 0.29 16.27 12.26
N TYR A 303 0.72 15.49 13.26
CA TYR A 303 0.91 14.04 13.18
C TYR A 303 -0.32 13.29 12.64
N TYR A 304 -1.52 13.57 13.14
CA TYR A 304 -2.71 12.79 12.79
C TYR A 304 -3.18 12.99 11.35
N CYS A 305 -3.08 14.21 10.81
CA CYS A 305 -3.35 14.46 9.38
C CYS A 305 -2.38 13.67 8.49
N ALA A 306 -1.10 13.63 8.88
CA ALA A 306 -0.10 12.89 8.13
C ALA A 306 -0.21 11.38 8.30
N LEU A 307 -0.55 10.91 9.51
CA LEU A 307 -0.80 9.50 9.78
C LEU A 307 -1.96 8.99 8.92
N LEU A 308 -3.06 9.74 8.86
CA LEU A 308 -4.18 9.45 7.98
C LEU A 308 -3.74 9.38 6.51
N TYR A 309 -3.04 10.42 6.04
CA TYR A 309 -2.51 10.47 4.67
C TYR A 309 -1.60 9.29 4.34
N PHE A 310 -0.61 9.00 5.18
CA PHE A 310 0.41 8.01 4.86
C PHE A 310 -0.07 6.58 5.13
N THR A 311 -1.16 6.41 5.88
CA THR A 311 -1.87 5.12 6.01
C THR A 311 -2.60 4.75 4.72
N GLY A 312 -3.24 5.71 4.05
CA GLY A 312 -3.99 5.45 2.82
C GLY A 312 -5.18 4.49 2.99
N SER A 313 -5.61 3.74 1.96
CA SER A 313 -5.01 3.65 0.62
C SER A 313 -5.09 4.97 -0.17
N ASP A 314 -4.40 5.05 -1.30
CA ASP A 314 -4.42 6.24 -2.14
C ASP A 314 -5.83 6.56 -2.70
N ILE A 315 -6.63 5.52 -2.99
CA ILE A 315 -8.05 5.66 -3.36
C ILE A 315 -8.86 6.15 -2.15
N PHE A 316 -8.64 5.59 -0.96
CA PHE A 316 -9.31 6.05 0.27
C PHE A 316 -9.04 7.54 0.51
N ASN A 317 -7.78 7.97 0.42
CA ASN A 317 -7.39 9.37 0.56
C ASN A 317 -8.07 10.27 -0.49
N LYS A 318 -8.12 9.84 -1.75
CA LYS A 318 -8.79 10.60 -2.81
C LYS A 318 -10.28 10.78 -2.52
N ASN A 319 -10.96 9.71 -2.13
CA ASN A 319 -12.39 9.75 -1.82
C ASN A 319 -12.66 10.61 -0.58
N MET A 320 -11.87 10.46 0.49
CA MET A 320 -12.03 11.25 1.71
C MET A 320 -11.77 12.74 1.46
N ARG A 321 -10.77 13.08 0.64
CA ARG A 321 -10.50 14.49 0.26
C ARG A 321 -11.59 15.06 -0.66
N ALA A 322 -12.14 14.25 -1.56
CA ALA A 322 -13.28 14.67 -2.38
C ALA A 322 -14.52 14.94 -1.52
N HIS A 323 -14.85 14.02 -0.60
CA HIS A 323 -15.91 14.21 0.40
C HIS A 323 -15.66 15.46 1.25
N ALA A 324 -14.42 15.68 1.71
CA ALA A 324 -14.07 16.89 2.44
C ALA A 324 -14.43 18.16 1.67
N LEU A 325 -14.13 18.23 0.37
CA LEU A 325 -14.51 19.38 -0.47
C LEU A 325 -16.03 19.53 -0.58
N GLU A 326 -16.77 18.43 -0.69
CA GLU A 326 -18.24 18.43 -0.76
C GLU A 326 -18.88 18.97 0.52
N VAL A 327 -18.31 18.64 1.68
CA VAL A 327 -18.79 19.13 2.99
C VAL A 327 -18.10 20.42 3.46
N GLY A 328 -17.42 21.14 2.56
CA GLY A 328 -16.90 22.48 2.84
C GLY A 328 -15.56 22.52 3.58
N PHE A 329 -14.70 21.52 3.42
CA PHE A 329 -13.36 21.45 3.98
C PHE A 329 -12.30 21.14 2.92
N THR A 330 -11.04 21.41 3.23
CA THR A 330 -9.89 20.90 2.48
C THR A 330 -8.95 20.15 3.42
N LEU A 331 -8.55 18.95 3.00
CA LEU A 331 -7.73 18.04 3.78
C LEU A 331 -6.44 17.72 3.02
N ASN A 332 -5.29 17.95 3.66
CA ASN A 332 -3.99 17.50 3.18
C ASN A 332 -3.23 16.77 4.29
N GLU A 333 -1.97 16.39 4.05
CA GLU A 333 -1.16 15.67 5.05
C GLU A 333 -0.78 16.52 6.28
N TYR A 334 -1.07 17.81 6.29
CA TYR A 334 -0.68 18.72 7.36
C TYR A 334 -1.89 19.16 8.20
N THR A 335 -3.00 19.52 7.54
CA THR A 335 -4.13 20.18 8.20
C THR A 335 -5.46 19.85 7.53
N LEU A 336 -6.52 19.82 8.33
CA LEU A 336 -7.90 20.00 7.90
C LEU A 336 -8.28 21.48 8.07
N ARG A 337 -8.84 22.11 7.04
CA ARG A 337 -9.24 23.52 7.06
C ARG A 337 -10.67 23.68 6.51
N PRO A 338 -11.51 24.54 7.09
CA PRO A 338 -12.80 24.88 6.50
C PRO A 338 -12.58 25.71 5.23
N LEU A 339 -13.49 25.60 4.27
CA LEU A 339 -13.55 26.45 3.09
C LEU A 339 -14.55 27.58 3.32
N GLY A 340 -14.10 28.83 3.14
CA GLY A 340 -14.98 29.98 3.16
C GLY A 340 -15.92 30.02 1.95
N SER A 341 -16.86 30.97 1.94
CA SER A 341 -17.79 31.18 0.82
C SER A 341 -17.11 31.44 -0.53
N THR A 342 -15.87 31.89 -0.53
CA THR A 342 -15.03 32.12 -1.72
C THR A 342 -14.23 30.89 -2.17
N GLY A 343 -14.32 29.77 -1.44
CA GLY A 343 -13.49 28.58 -1.66
C GLY A 343 -12.05 28.70 -1.12
N THR A 344 -11.73 29.77 -0.40
CA THR A 344 -10.42 29.96 0.22
C THR A 344 -10.32 29.15 1.52
N PRO A 345 -9.24 28.37 1.74
CA PRO A 345 -9.02 27.67 3.00
C PRO A 345 -8.84 28.65 4.17
N GLY A 346 -9.62 28.46 5.23
CA GLY A 346 -9.47 29.15 6.50
C GLY A 346 -8.34 28.58 7.36
N GLU A 347 -8.38 28.89 8.66
CA GLU A 347 -7.39 28.42 9.62
C GLU A 347 -7.47 26.91 9.87
N PRO A 348 -6.33 26.24 10.18
CA PRO A 348 -6.31 24.84 10.57
C PRO A 348 -7.21 24.56 11.78
N LEU A 349 -8.02 23.51 11.69
CA LEU A 349 -8.80 23.00 12.81
C LEU A 349 -7.92 22.23 13.80
N PRO A 350 -8.25 22.24 15.10
CA PRO A 350 -7.56 21.41 16.07
C PRO A 350 -7.84 19.93 15.80
N VAL A 351 -6.77 19.15 15.64
CA VAL A 351 -6.81 17.71 15.39
C VAL A 351 -5.86 17.02 16.37
N THR A 352 -6.41 16.17 17.22
CA THR A 352 -5.73 15.44 18.29
C THR A 352 -5.86 13.92 18.16
N SER A 353 -6.60 13.46 17.15
CA SER A 353 -6.78 12.05 16.80
C SER A 353 -7.05 11.90 15.29
N GLU A 354 -7.03 10.68 14.75
CA GLU A 354 -7.53 10.47 13.38
C GLU A 354 -9.05 10.64 13.35
N GLU A 355 -9.74 10.23 14.41
CA GLU A 355 -11.18 10.29 14.64
C GLU A 355 -11.74 11.71 14.50
N ASP A 356 -11.04 12.72 15.05
CA ASP A 356 -11.43 14.13 14.93
C ASP A 356 -11.64 14.53 13.45
N ILE A 357 -10.77 14.04 12.56
CA ILE A 357 -10.87 14.32 11.12
C ILE A 357 -12.13 13.68 10.53
N PHE A 358 -12.51 12.48 10.96
CA PHE A 358 -13.75 11.84 10.51
C PHE A 358 -14.97 12.57 11.06
N ASP A 359 -14.94 13.01 12.31
CA ASP A 359 -16.02 13.73 12.96
C ASP A 359 -16.30 15.07 12.29
N TYR A 360 -15.27 15.87 12.00
CA TYR A 360 -15.42 17.12 11.24
C TYR A 360 -16.03 16.90 9.86
N LEU A 361 -15.71 15.78 9.23
CA LEU A 361 -16.23 15.42 7.91
C LEU A 361 -17.59 14.72 7.95
N GLY A 362 -18.17 14.49 9.14
CA GLY A 362 -19.43 13.77 9.31
C GLY A 362 -19.37 12.32 8.82
N MET A 363 -18.21 11.68 8.94
CA MET A 363 -17.97 10.31 8.49
C MET A 363 -17.89 9.36 9.69
N GLU A 364 -18.39 8.14 9.54
CA GLU A 364 -18.11 7.07 10.50
C GLU A 364 -16.61 6.75 10.50
N PHE A 365 -15.99 6.71 11.68
CA PHE A 365 -14.57 6.36 11.80
C PHE A 365 -14.28 4.97 11.21
N LYS A 366 -13.27 4.91 10.33
CA LYS A 366 -12.78 3.66 9.77
C LYS A 366 -11.40 3.35 10.33
N GLN A 367 -11.28 2.17 10.94
CA GLN A 367 -10.00 1.61 11.36
C GLN A 367 -9.06 1.43 10.16
N PRO A 368 -7.72 1.48 10.32
CA PRO A 368 -6.78 1.38 9.21
C PRO A 368 -7.02 0.17 8.27
N ASN A 369 -7.39 -0.99 8.81
CA ASN A 369 -7.68 -2.20 8.04
C ASN A 369 -8.96 -2.12 7.19
N GLN A 370 -9.86 -1.18 7.48
CA GLN A 370 -11.07 -0.89 6.71
C GLN A 370 -10.83 0.11 5.57
N ARG A 371 -9.61 0.69 5.48
CA ARG A 371 -9.24 1.70 4.47
C ARG A 371 -8.59 1.11 3.21
N ASN A 372 -8.63 -0.21 3.04
CA ASN A 372 -8.18 -0.90 1.84
C ASN A 372 -9.20 -0.69 0.71
N SER A 373 -9.01 0.37 -0.08
CA SER A 373 -9.86 0.71 -1.24
C SER A 373 -9.10 0.68 -2.54
#